data_AF-A0A9E5J4K1-F1
#
_entry.id   AF-A0A9E5J4K1-F1
#
_cell.length_a   1.000
_cell.length_b   1.000
_cell.length_c   1.000
_cell.angle_alpha   90.00
_cell.angle_beta   90.00
_cell.angle_gamma   90.00
#
_symmetry.space_group_name_H-M   'P 1'
#
loop_
_entity.id
_entity.type
_entity.pdbx_description
1 polymer ?
#
loop_
_entity_poly.entity_id
_entity_poly.type
_entity_poly.pdbx_seq_one_letter_code
_entity_poly.pdbx_strand_id
1 'polypeptide(L)'
;MQLQITEINKLIAQNPALRKGTQQLRATSRNSIAFSRYLDGQEYLVVLNSGNESDSLDAPVSIQSSWEQIYGPKASFSTSGKKVSVTLPAISTVILKATTPFESSAKLAVNLSKINYDFATPNWLSLQATVPGDEFVEVNFQVRVKGGSKWSNIGTADRRTFKSDEVEGGLYRVFLPPRKYKSGTIIEVIAIARNQKSEIVYSKIREFKINY
;
A
#
# COMPACT_ATOMS: atom_id res chain seq x y z
N MET A 1 -8.88 -16.62 -25.01
CA MET A 1 -9.73 -15.77 -24.15
C MET A 1 -10.56 -16.56 -23.14
N GLN A 2 -11.47 -17.47 -23.54
CA GLN A 2 -12.28 -18.25 -22.58
C GLN A 2 -11.46 -19.15 -21.64
N LEU A 3 -10.44 -19.85 -22.16
CA LEU A 3 -9.54 -20.67 -21.34
C LEU A 3 -8.76 -19.86 -20.29
N GLN A 4 -8.29 -18.67 -20.67
CA GLN A 4 -7.58 -17.75 -19.77
C GLN A 4 -8.51 -17.24 -18.64
N ILE A 5 -9.76 -16.91 -18.96
CA ILE A 5 -10.74 -16.47 -17.95
C ILE A 5 -11.02 -17.60 -16.95
N THR A 6 -11.20 -18.83 -17.43
CA THR A 6 -11.43 -20.00 -16.56
C THR A 6 -10.24 -20.27 -15.65
N GLU A 7 -9.02 -20.22 -16.19
CA GLU A 7 -7.79 -20.41 -15.42
C GLU A 7 -7.62 -19.34 -14.33
N ILE A 8 -7.83 -18.06 -14.68
CA ILE A 8 -7.77 -16.95 -13.72
C ILE A 8 -8.85 -17.09 -12.65
N ASN A 9 -10.06 -17.50 -13.01
CA ASN A 9 -11.14 -17.72 -12.03
C ASN A 9 -10.79 -18.84 -11.05
N LYS A 10 -10.22 -19.95 -11.54
CA LYS A 10 -9.74 -21.04 -10.68
C LYS A 10 -8.61 -20.57 -9.76
N LEU A 11 -7.65 -19.84 -10.32
CA LEU A 11 -6.54 -19.26 -9.57
C LEU A 11 -7.04 -18.37 -8.42
N ILE A 12 -7.98 -17.47 -8.71
CA ILE A 12 -8.56 -16.56 -7.72
C ILE A 12 -9.36 -17.33 -6.66
N ALA A 13 -10.13 -18.34 -7.06
CA ALA A 13 -10.92 -19.14 -6.12
C ALA A 13 -10.01 -19.86 -5.10
N GLN A 14 -8.85 -20.33 -5.56
CA GLN A 14 -7.84 -20.99 -4.71
C GLN A 14 -6.98 -20.00 -3.93
N ASN A 15 -6.90 -18.73 -4.36
CA ASN A 15 -6.02 -17.71 -3.80
C ASN A 15 -6.77 -16.37 -3.63
N PRO A 16 -7.67 -16.26 -2.62
CA PRO A 16 -8.58 -15.10 -2.48
C PRO A 16 -7.91 -13.73 -2.35
N ALA A 17 -6.68 -13.68 -1.84
CA ALA A 17 -5.88 -12.46 -1.72
C ALA A 17 -5.68 -11.75 -3.07
N LEU A 18 -5.61 -12.51 -4.17
CA LEU A 18 -5.44 -11.96 -5.52
C LEU A 18 -6.63 -11.07 -5.95
N ARG A 19 -7.83 -11.32 -5.39
CA ARG A 19 -9.01 -10.49 -5.66
C ARG A 19 -9.25 -9.46 -4.57
N LYS A 20 -9.23 -9.87 -3.30
CA LYS A 20 -9.70 -9.06 -2.17
C LYS A 20 -8.59 -8.52 -1.27
N GLY A 21 -7.38 -9.02 -1.42
CA GLY A 21 -6.26 -8.65 -0.57
C GLY A 21 -5.74 -7.25 -0.86
N THR A 22 -5.18 -6.63 0.18
CA THR A 22 -4.46 -5.35 0.11
C THR A 22 -3.40 -5.42 -0.97
N GLN A 23 -3.26 -4.33 -1.73
CA GLN A 23 -2.25 -4.20 -2.77
C GLN A 23 -1.21 -3.17 -2.38
N GLN A 24 0.07 -3.53 -2.45
CA GLN A 24 1.19 -2.62 -2.22
C GLN A 24 2.19 -2.70 -3.38
N LEU A 25 2.44 -1.56 -4.03
CA LEU A 25 3.46 -1.47 -5.08
C LEU A 25 4.85 -1.66 -4.45
N ARG A 26 5.68 -2.51 -5.06
CA ARG A 26 7.01 -2.89 -4.54
C ARG A 26 8.13 -2.36 -5.40
N ALA A 27 8.01 -2.48 -6.71
CA ALA A 27 9.02 -2.03 -7.65
C ALA A 27 8.38 -1.70 -9.00
N THR A 28 9.07 -0.84 -9.75
CA THR A 28 8.73 -0.48 -11.12
C THR A 28 10.01 -0.38 -11.94
N SER A 29 9.92 -0.77 -13.21
CA SER A 29 10.90 -0.45 -14.24
C SER A 29 10.22 0.41 -15.32
N ARG A 30 10.86 0.60 -16.48
CA ARG A 30 10.23 1.20 -17.64
C ARG A 30 9.07 0.36 -18.20
N ASN A 31 9.20 -0.96 -18.18
CA ASN A 31 8.30 -1.89 -18.86
C ASN A 31 7.45 -2.73 -17.91
N SER A 32 7.80 -2.74 -16.62
CA SER A 32 7.24 -3.69 -15.69
C SER A 32 6.89 -3.09 -14.34
N ILE A 33 5.92 -3.71 -13.67
CA ILE A 33 5.53 -3.39 -12.31
C ILE A 33 5.47 -4.65 -11.46
N ALA A 34 5.89 -4.53 -10.20
CA ALA A 34 5.77 -5.58 -9.20
C ALA A 34 4.99 -5.06 -7.99
N PHE A 35 3.94 -5.77 -7.59
CA PHE A 35 3.16 -5.44 -6.41
C PHE A 35 2.82 -6.68 -5.59
N SER A 36 2.77 -6.52 -4.27
CA SER A 36 2.29 -7.58 -3.39
C SER A 36 0.77 -7.54 -3.26
N ARG A 37 0.16 -8.73 -3.15
CA ARG A 37 -1.21 -8.91 -2.69
C ARG A 37 -1.19 -9.68 -1.38
N TYR A 38 -1.93 -9.22 -0.38
CA TYR A 38 -1.94 -9.83 0.95
C TYR A 38 -3.36 -9.99 1.51
N LEU A 39 -3.64 -11.16 2.06
CA LEU A 39 -4.85 -11.43 2.86
C LEU A 39 -4.57 -12.60 3.81
N ASP A 40 -5.00 -12.47 5.07
CA ASP A 40 -5.01 -13.54 6.08
C ASP A 40 -3.70 -14.34 6.17
N GLY A 41 -2.57 -13.63 6.30
CA GLY A 41 -1.25 -14.25 6.45
C GLY A 41 -0.62 -14.67 5.11
N GLN A 42 -1.32 -14.66 3.98
CA GLN A 42 -0.72 -15.07 2.70
C GLN A 42 -0.30 -13.86 1.86
N GLU A 43 0.98 -13.77 1.54
CA GLU A 43 1.53 -12.82 0.56
C GLU A 43 1.72 -13.49 -0.82
N TYR A 44 1.41 -12.72 -1.86
CA TYR A 44 1.71 -13.00 -3.26
C TYR A 44 2.50 -11.83 -3.84
N LEU A 45 3.40 -12.09 -4.77
CA LEU A 45 4.06 -11.09 -5.60
C LEU A 45 3.56 -11.25 -7.02
N VAL A 46 2.89 -10.22 -7.54
CA VAL A 46 2.40 -10.17 -8.91
C VAL A 46 3.32 -9.25 -9.71
N VAL A 47 3.83 -9.77 -10.83
CA VAL A 47 4.78 -9.05 -11.67
C VAL A 47 4.29 -9.06 -13.11
N LEU A 48 4.19 -7.88 -13.70
CA LEU A 48 3.67 -7.64 -15.04
C LEU A 48 4.78 -7.01 -15.86
N ASN A 49 5.02 -7.52 -17.07
CA ASN A 49 5.87 -6.90 -18.08
C ASN A 49 5.01 -6.60 -19.30
N SER A 50 4.84 -5.32 -19.63
CA SER A 50 4.13 -4.87 -20.84
C SER A 50 5.07 -4.56 -22.01
N GLY A 51 6.38 -4.71 -21.81
CA GLY A 51 7.39 -4.58 -22.86
C GLY A 51 7.37 -5.74 -23.85
N ASN A 52 7.92 -5.49 -25.04
CA ASN A 52 8.14 -6.47 -26.10
C ASN A 52 9.43 -7.29 -25.92
N GLU A 53 10.15 -7.08 -24.81
CA GLU A 53 11.39 -7.77 -24.44
C GLU A 53 11.29 -8.31 -23.01
N SER A 54 12.18 -9.24 -22.65
CA SER A 54 12.30 -9.70 -21.26
C SER A 54 12.74 -8.57 -20.36
N ASP A 55 12.24 -8.55 -19.13
CA ASP A 55 12.59 -7.53 -18.14
C ASP A 55 12.85 -8.15 -16.76
N SER A 56 13.66 -7.47 -15.96
CA SER A 56 14.06 -7.93 -14.62
C SER A 56 13.76 -6.88 -13.56
N LEU A 57 13.23 -7.31 -12.42
CA LEU A 57 12.94 -6.44 -11.27
C LEU A 57 13.41 -7.08 -9.97
N ASP A 58 13.95 -6.21 -9.13
CA ASP A 58 14.19 -6.48 -7.73
C ASP A 58 13.03 -5.90 -6.90
N ALA A 59 12.16 -6.77 -6.41
CA ALA A 59 11.02 -6.38 -5.60
C ALA A 59 11.30 -6.63 -4.11
N PRO A 60 11.27 -5.60 -3.25
CA PRO A 60 11.18 -5.83 -1.81
C PRO A 60 9.84 -6.52 -1.49
N VAL A 61 9.83 -7.39 -0.48
CA VAL A 61 8.63 -8.12 -0.02
C VAL A 61 8.54 -8.07 1.51
N SER A 62 7.37 -8.37 2.09
CA SER A 62 7.20 -8.24 3.55
C SER A 62 7.82 -9.39 4.34
N ILE A 63 8.04 -10.55 3.71
CA ILE A 63 8.58 -11.76 4.34
C ILE A 63 9.84 -12.30 3.67
N GLN A 64 10.69 -12.91 4.49
CA GLN A 64 11.73 -13.82 4.01
C GLN A 64 11.09 -15.20 3.89
N SER A 65 10.95 -15.70 2.68
CA SER A 65 10.30 -16.98 2.40
C SER A 65 10.86 -17.59 1.12
N SER A 66 10.63 -18.88 0.92
CA SER A 66 10.67 -19.47 -0.41
C SER A 66 9.41 -19.05 -1.17
N TRP A 67 9.49 -19.05 -2.49
CA TRP A 67 8.38 -18.62 -3.34
C TRP A 67 8.13 -19.65 -4.44
N GLU A 68 6.86 -19.86 -4.74
CA GLU A 68 6.39 -20.77 -5.77
C GLU A 68 5.69 -19.98 -6.86
N GLN A 69 6.04 -20.22 -8.13
CA GLN A 69 5.28 -19.68 -9.24
C GLN A 69 3.97 -20.46 -9.40
N ILE A 70 2.85 -19.75 -9.30
CA ILE A 70 1.50 -20.34 -9.38
C ILE A 70 0.73 -19.94 -10.64
N TYR A 71 1.25 -18.99 -11.42
CA TYR A 71 0.61 -18.51 -12.64
C TYR A 71 1.63 -17.90 -13.61
N GLY A 72 1.32 -17.96 -14.90
CA GLY A 72 2.08 -17.32 -15.96
C GLY A 72 3.12 -18.22 -16.64
N PRO A 73 3.79 -17.72 -17.69
CA PRO A 73 4.90 -18.43 -18.32
C PRO A 73 6.07 -18.60 -17.32
N LYS A 74 6.88 -19.64 -17.52
CA LYS A 74 8.04 -19.91 -16.64
C LYS A 74 8.94 -18.68 -16.55
N ALA A 75 9.11 -18.16 -15.34
CA ALA A 75 10.04 -17.08 -15.03
C ALA A 75 11.28 -17.62 -14.33
N SER A 76 12.39 -16.89 -14.42
CA SER A 76 13.54 -17.08 -13.54
C SER A 76 13.36 -16.17 -12.33
N PHE A 77 13.51 -16.69 -11.11
CA PHE A 77 13.49 -15.85 -9.92
C PHE A 77 14.38 -16.43 -8.82
N SER A 78 14.86 -15.54 -7.95
CA SER A 78 15.67 -15.88 -6.79
C SER A 78 15.28 -15.01 -5.60
N THR A 79 15.49 -15.51 -4.39
CA THR A 79 15.21 -14.78 -3.16
C THR A 79 16.48 -14.50 -2.37
N SER A 80 16.54 -13.33 -1.75
CA SER A 80 17.63 -12.94 -0.84
C SER A 80 17.05 -12.08 0.28
N GLY A 81 16.88 -12.67 1.47
CA GLY A 81 16.19 -12.01 2.58
C GLY A 81 14.76 -11.63 2.20
N LYS A 82 14.40 -10.35 2.41
CA LYS A 82 13.09 -9.76 2.06
C LYS A 82 13.08 -9.15 0.64
N LYS A 83 13.71 -9.83 -0.32
CA LYS A 83 13.78 -9.39 -1.72
C LYS A 83 13.58 -10.57 -2.65
N VAL A 84 12.77 -10.36 -3.69
CA VAL A 84 12.59 -11.29 -4.81
C VAL A 84 13.10 -10.62 -6.09
N SER A 85 14.12 -11.22 -6.70
CA SER A 85 14.61 -10.84 -8.02
C SER A 85 13.93 -11.73 -9.04
N VAL A 86 13.26 -11.16 -10.04
CA VAL A 86 12.51 -11.90 -11.06
C VAL A 86 12.84 -11.40 -12.45
N THR A 87 12.99 -12.32 -13.38
CA THR A 87 13.11 -12.07 -14.82
C THR A 87 11.93 -12.75 -15.51
N LEU A 88 11.13 -11.96 -16.21
CA LEU A 88 9.91 -12.42 -16.87
C LEU A 88 9.95 -12.11 -18.38
N PRO A 89 9.36 -12.99 -19.23
CA PRO A 89 9.31 -12.77 -20.66
C PRO A 89 8.57 -11.48 -21.06
N ALA A 90 8.71 -11.09 -22.32
CA ALA A 90 7.90 -10.04 -22.94
C ALA A 90 6.39 -10.31 -22.77
N ILE A 91 5.59 -9.25 -22.58
CA ILE A 91 4.12 -9.28 -22.54
C ILE A 91 3.61 -10.42 -21.64
N SER A 92 4.03 -10.42 -20.38
CA SER A 92 3.75 -11.51 -19.45
C SER A 92 3.28 -11.06 -18.09
N THR A 93 2.60 -11.98 -17.41
CA THR A 93 2.17 -11.85 -16.02
C THR A 93 2.64 -13.08 -15.27
N VAL A 94 3.36 -12.89 -14.17
CA VAL A 94 3.85 -13.96 -13.30
C VAL A 94 3.34 -13.69 -11.89
N ILE A 95 2.84 -14.74 -11.24
CA ILE A 95 2.40 -14.65 -9.84
C ILE A 95 3.20 -15.66 -9.03
N LEU A 96 3.93 -15.13 -8.04
CA LEU A 96 4.64 -15.91 -7.05
C LEU A 96 3.86 -15.91 -5.75
N LYS A 97 3.77 -17.06 -5.10
CA LYS A 97 3.16 -17.24 -3.78
C LYS A 97 4.25 -17.56 -2.77
N ALA A 98 4.26 -16.86 -1.65
CA ALA A 98 5.18 -17.21 -0.57
C ALA A 98 4.76 -18.52 0.10
N THR A 99 5.72 -19.36 0.47
CA THR A 99 5.45 -20.65 1.12
C THR A 99 5.28 -20.52 2.63
N THR A 100 5.69 -19.39 3.20
CA THR A 100 5.59 -19.09 4.63
C THR A 100 4.51 -18.04 4.87
N PRO A 101 3.61 -18.22 5.85
CA PRO A 101 2.69 -17.18 6.26
C PRO A 101 3.43 -15.94 6.77
N PHE A 102 2.90 -14.76 6.45
CA PHE A 102 3.32 -13.49 7.02
C PHE A 102 2.85 -13.39 8.48
N GLU A 103 3.81 -13.08 9.35
CA GLU A 103 3.57 -12.72 10.74
C GLU A 103 4.13 -11.33 11.02
N SER A 104 3.28 -10.47 11.60
CA SER A 104 3.70 -9.13 12.01
C SER A 104 4.74 -9.22 13.12
N SER A 105 5.87 -8.53 12.95
CA SER A 105 7.01 -8.52 13.87
C SER A 105 7.46 -7.11 14.22
N ALA A 106 7.14 -6.11 13.38
CA ALA A 106 7.47 -4.73 13.63
C ALA A 106 6.63 -4.16 14.77
N LYS A 107 7.27 -3.44 15.70
CA LYS A 107 6.56 -2.67 16.72
C LYS A 107 5.70 -1.60 16.03
N LEU A 108 4.39 -1.68 16.22
CA LEU A 108 3.46 -0.74 15.61
C LEU A 108 3.64 0.68 16.19
N ALA A 109 3.79 1.64 15.30
CA ALA A 109 3.84 3.07 15.63
C ALA A 109 3.26 3.88 14.47
N VAL A 110 2.75 5.08 14.74
CA VAL A 110 2.24 5.97 13.69
C VAL A 110 2.61 7.42 13.98
N ASN A 111 3.11 8.11 12.96
CA ASN A 111 3.42 9.53 13.02
C ASN A 111 2.57 10.29 12.01
N LEU A 112 1.73 11.20 12.49
CA LEU A 112 1.02 12.15 11.64
C LEU A 112 1.95 13.32 11.30
N SER A 113 2.21 13.47 10.01
CA SER A 113 3.04 14.54 9.45
C SER A 113 2.39 15.90 9.62
N LYS A 114 3.16 16.96 9.37
CA LYS A 114 2.59 18.31 9.29
C LYS A 114 1.51 18.35 8.20
N ILE A 115 0.36 18.92 8.53
CA ILE A 115 -0.75 19.10 7.59
C ILE A 115 -0.40 20.25 6.65
N ASN A 116 -0.41 19.98 5.35
CA ASN A 116 -0.15 20.96 4.30
C ASN A 116 -1.10 20.73 3.11
N TYR A 117 -1.17 21.70 2.21
CA TYR A 117 -1.85 21.51 0.93
C TYR A 117 -1.06 20.53 0.05
N ASP A 118 -1.80 19.73 -0.71
CA ASP A 118 -1.21 18.83 -1.70
C ASP A 118 -0.74 19.60 -2.93
N PHE A 119 0.40 19.19 -3.47
CA PHE A 119 0.98 19.80 -4.67
C PHE A 119 0.17 19.44 -5.93
N ALA A 120 -0.17 18.17 -6.11
CA ALA A 120 -0.83 17.67 -7.32
C ALA A 120 -2.35 17.91 -7.32
N THR A 121 -2.95 18.03 -6.13
CA THR A 121 -4.37 18.39 -5.96
C THR A 121 -4.48 19.73 -5.22
N PRO A 122 -4.19 20.86 -5.92
CA PRO A 122 -4.17 22.16 -5.28
C PRO A 122 -5.52 22.46 -4.61
N ASN A 123 -5.46 23.11 -3.46
CA ASN A 123 -6.59 23.41 -2.57
C ASN A 123 -7.13 22.25 -1.71
N TRP A 124 -6.54 21.05 -1.77
CA TRP A 124 -6.87 19.97 -0.83
C TRP A 124 -5.74 19.82 0.19
N LEU A 125 -6.09 19.50 1.44
CA LEU A 125 -5.10 19.15 2.45
C LEU A 125 -4.67 17.69 2.25
N SER A 126 -3.36 17.47 2.22
CA SER A 126 -2.74 16.15 2.19
C SER A 126 -2.53 15.69 3.64
N LEU A 127 -3.33 14.73 4.11
CA LEU A 127 -3.14 14.14 5.44
C LEU A 127 -2.23 12.93 5.27
N GLN A 128 -1.03 13.02 5.84
CA GLN A 128 0.04 12.04 5.61
C GLN A 128 0.55 11.47 6.92
N ALA A 129 0.75 10.15 6.96
CA ALA A 129 1.34 9.48 8.11
C ALA A 129 2.43 8.49 7.70
N THR A 130 3.39 8.27 8.59
CA THR A 130 4.40 7.21 8.46
C THR A 130 4.19 6.15 9.53
N VAL A 131 4.46 4.90 9.14
CA VAL A 131 4.47 3.72 10.00
C VAL A 131 5.77 2.97 9.71
N PRO A 132 6.59 2.65 10.71
CA PRO A 132 7.86 1.95 10.49
C PRO A 132 7.64 0.54 9.91
N GLY A 133 8.67 0.04 9.23
CA GLY A 133 8.62 -1.27 8.57
C GLY A 133 7.84 -1.24 7.25
N ASP A 134 7.62 -2.44 6.71
CA ASP A 134 7.03 -2.65 5.38
C ASP A 134 5.88 -3.68 5.41
N GLU A 135 5.20 -3.75 6.55
CA GLU A 135 4.03 -4.61 6.78
C GLU A 135 2.75 -3.99 6.21
N PHE A 136 1.71 -4.78 6.02
CA PHE A 136 0.39 -4.39 5.49
C PHE A 136 -0.49 -3.68 6.54
N VAL A 137 0.01 -2.58 7.13
CA VAL A 137 -0.72 -1.78 8.13
C VAL A 137 -1.78 -0.91 7.43
N GLU A 138 -2.91 -0.72 8.08
CA GLU A 138 -3.93 0.26 7.69
C GLU A 138 -3.82 1.50 8.57
N VAL A 139 -3.99 2.69 7.99
CA VAL A 139 -4.03 3.96 8.72
C VAL A 139 -5.33 4.69 8.44
N ASN A 140 -6.18 4.80 9.46
CA ASN A 140 -7.39 5.60 9.43
C ASN A 140 -7.09 7.04 9.86
N PHE A 141 -7.65 8.01 9.14
CA PHE A 141 -7.52 9.43 9.45
C PHE A 141 -8.87 9.97 9.90
N GLN A 142 -8.86 10.68 11.02
CA GLN A 142 -10.04 11.36 11.54
C GLN A 142 -9.76 12.83 11.80
N VAL A 143 -10.82 13.63 11.70
CA VAL A 143 -10.78 15.07 11.94
C VAL A 143 -11.92 15.51 12.84
N ARG A 144 -11.70 16.57 13.61
CA ARG A 144 -12.75 17.32 14.29
C ARG A 144 -12.44 18.81 14.25
N VAL A 145 -13.45 19.64 14.52
CA VAL A 145 -13.22 21.05 14.84
C VAL A 145 -12.67 21.12 16.27
N LYS A 146 -11.64 21.95 16.50
CA LYS A 146 -11.01 22.11 17.81
C LYS A 146 -12.06 22.50 18.86
N GLY A 147 -12.03 21.81 20.00
CA GLY A 147 -13.02 21.96 21.08
C GLY A 147 -14.32 21.18 20.87
N GLY A 148 -14.54 20.57 19.69
CA GLY A 148 -15.64 19.65 19.46
C GLY A 148 -15.36 18.24 20.02
N SER A 149 -16.42 17.50 20.34
CA SER A 149 -16.30 16.10 20.81
C SER A 149 -16.39 15.06 19.68
N LYS A 150 -16.97 15.43 18.53
CA LYS A 150 -17.26 14.48 17.43
C LYS A 150 -16.12 14.42 16.41
N TRP A 151 -15.47 13.27 16.34
CA TRP A 151 -14.55 12.91 15.26
C TRP A 151 -15.32 12.46 14.01
N SER A 152 -14.83 12.84 12.84
CA SER A 152 -15.33 12.46 11.53
C SER A 152 -14.27 11.68 10.78
N ASN A 153 -14.64 10.53 10.22
CA ASN A 153 -13.75 9.72 9.39
C ASN A 153 -13.49 10.42 8.04
N ILE A 154 -12.21 10.58 7.69
CA ILE A 154 -11.79 11.11 6.38
C ILE A 154 -11.49 9.99 5.40
N GLY A 155 -10.92 8.88 5.88
CA GLY A 155 -10.62 7.71 5.07
C GLY A 155 -9.57 6.82 5.72
N THR A 156 -9.40 5.64 5.14
CA THR A 156 -8.36 4.68 5.52
C THR A 156 -7.43 4.46 4.33
N ALA A 157 -6.13 4.59 4.57
CA ALA A 157 -5.10 4.18 3.64
C ALA A 157 -4.56 2.80 4.07
N ASP A 158 -4.67 1.82 3.19
CA ASP A 158 -4.21 0.43 3.38
C ASP A 158 -2.87 0.15 2.69
N ARG A 159 -2.28 1.16 2.05
CA ARG A 159 -1.02 1.07 1.31
C ARG A 159 -0.23 2.36 1.40
N ARG A 160 1.08 2.22 1.25
CA ARG A 160 2.03 3.33 1.20
C ARG A 160 2.08 3.94 -0.21
N THR A 161 2.37 5.24 -0.29
CA THR A 161 2.74 5.91 -1.53
C THR A 161 4.01 5.28 -2.08
N PHE A 162 4.10 5.25 -3.41
CA PHE A 162 5.35 4.98 -4.10
C PHE A 162 6.01 6.31 -4.46
N LYS A 163 7.34 6.35 -4.44
CA LYS A 163 8.07 7.59 -4.67
C LYS A 163 7.90 8.06 -6.12
N SER A 164 7.60 9.34 -6.30
CA SER A 164 7.66 10.08 -7.57
C SER A 164 8.38 11.42 -7.35
N ASP A 165 8.44 12.25 -8.39
CA ASP A 165 9.02 13.59 -8.29
C ASP A 165 8.19 14.52 -7.38
N GLU A 166 6.88 14.25 -7.24
CA GLU A 166 5.93 15.07 -6.47
C GLU A 166 5.56 14.47 -5.10
N VAL A 167 5.80 13.18 -4.89
CA VAL A 167 5.32 12.45 -3.71
C VAL A 167 6.43 11.56 -3.15
N GLU A 168 6.78 11.78 -1.87
CA GLU A 168 7.71 10.88 -1.19
C GLU A 168 7.10 9.49 -1.01
N GLY A 169 7.94 8.46 -1.11
CA GLY A 169 7.51 7.08 -0.90
C GLY A 169 7.24 6.78 0.58
N GLY A 170 6.49 5.72 0.84
CA GLY A 170 6.33 5.20 2.20
C GLY A 170 5.26 5.89 3.05
N LEU A 171 4.46 6.80 2.48
CA LEU A 171 3.43 7.56 3.21
C LEU A 171 2.07 6.89 3.11
N TYR A 172 1.35 6.84 4.22
CA TYR A 172 -0.09 6.65 4.23
C TYR A 172 -0.75 8.00 3.96
N ARG A 173 -1.66 8.10 3.00
CA ARG A 173 -2.20 9.39 2.56
C ARG A 173 -3.70 9.34 2.27
N VAL A 174 -4.41 10.35 2.77
CA VAL A 174 -5.79 10.69 2.37
C VAL A 174 -5.89 12.20 2.13
N PHE A 175 -6.98 12.64 1.51
CA PHE A 175 -7.19 14.05 1.19
C PHE A 175 -8.43 14.62 1.87
N LEU A 176 -8.28 15.84 2.41
CA LEU A 176 -9.35 16.57 3.07
C LEU A 176 -9.65 17.87 2.31
N PRO A 177 -10.85 18.05 1.74
CA PRO A 177 -11.27 19.33 1.19
C PRO A 177 -11.47 20.36 2.32
N PRO A 178 -10.65 21.42 2.41
CA PRO A 178 -10.74 22.42 3.49
C PRO A 178 -12.02 23.26 3.40
N ARG A 179 -12.61 23.41 2.20
CA ARG A 179 -13.87 24.13 1.97
C ARG A 179 -15.07 23.54 2.72
N LYS A 180 -14.94 22.35 3.32
CA LYS A 180 -15.93 21.79 4.26
C LYS A 180 -16.02 22.57 5.57
N TYR A 181 -15.05 23.45 5.84
CA TYR A 181 -14.97 24.26 7.05
C TYR A 181 -14.94 25.74 6.70
N LYS A 182 -15.45 26.59 7.60
CA LYS A 182 -15.36 28.04 7.47
C LYS A 182 -13.90 28.51 7.61
N SER A 183 -13.50 29.55 6.89
CA SER A 183 -12.19 30.20 7.07
C SER A 183 -12.01 30.61 8.54
N GLY A 184 -10.79 30.47 9.06
CA GLY A 184 -10.45 30.69 10.46
C GLY A 184 -10.69 29.49 11.39
N THR A 185 -11.43 28.46 10.96
CA THR A 185 -11.65 27.24 11.76
C THR A 185 -10.32 26.55 12.05
N ILE A 186 -10.09 26.16 13.31
CA ILE A 186 -8.99 25.25 13.66
C ILE A 186 -9.54 23.83 13.68
N ILE A 187 -8.96 22.97 12.86
CA ILE A 187 -9.24 21.53 12.87
C ILE A 187 -8.15 20.79 13.65
N GLU A 188 -8.53 19.68 14.28
CA GLU A 188 -7.64 18.70 14.89
C GLU A 188 -7.72 17.41 14.07
N VAL A 189 -6.56 16.84 13.72
CA VAL A 189 -6.44 15.60 12.94
C VAL A 189 -5.67 14.57 13.74
N ILE A 190 -6.08 13.31 13.64
CA ILE A 190 -5.38 12.15 14.21
C ILE A 190 -5.27 11.04 13.16
N ALA A 191 -4.14 10.32 13.18
CA ALA A 191 -3.93 9.09 12.43
C ALA A 191 -3.96 7.90 13.39
N ILE A 192 -4.64 6.83 12.99
CA ILE A 192 -4.87 5.63 13.79
C ILE A 192 -4.38 4.45 12.96
N ALA A 193 -3.28 3.83 13.38
CA ALA A 193 -2.74 2.67 12.68
C ALA A 193 -3.26 1.37 13.30
N ARG A 194 -3.56 0.40 12.44
CA ARG A 194 -3.94 -0.97 12.80
C ARG A 194 -3.11 -1.97 12.01
N ASN A 195 -2.50 -2.94 12.69
CA ASN A 195 -1.80 -4.04 12.03
C ASN A 195 -2.67 -5.31 11.93
N GLN A 196 -2.09 -6.37 11.38
CA GLN A 196 -2.75 -7.66 11.13
C GLN A 196 -3.04 -8.42 12.43
N LYS A 197 -2.38 -8.06 13.54
CA LYS A 197 -2.65 -8.55 14.89
C LYS A 197 -3.78 -7.79 15.60
N SER A 198 -4.45 -6.87 14.90
CA SER A 198 -5.46 -5.96 15.45
C SER A 198 -4.95 -5.02 16.54
N GLU A 199 -3.63 -4.86 16.67
CA GLU A 199 -3.05 -3.84 17.54
C GLU A 199 -3.38 -2.46 16.96
N ILE A 200 -3.71 -1.50 17.85
CA ILE A 200 -4.09 -0.15 17.47
C ILE A 200 -3.19 0.85 18.18
N VAL A 201 -2.65 1.80 17.43
CA VAL A 201 -1.89 2.94 17.97
C VAL A 201 -2.36 4.25 17.36
N TYR A 202 -2.20 5.32 18.12
CA TYR A 202 -2.66 6.66 17.76
C TYR A 202 -1.47 7.59 17.58
N SER A 203 -1.55 8.46 16.59
CA SER A 203 -0.59 9.56 16.44
C SER A 203 -0.84 10.62 17.51
N LYS A 204 0.13 11.53 17.66
CA LYS A 204 -0.17 12.84 18.26
C LYS A 204 -1.23 13.55 17.40
N ILE A 205 -2.12 14.30 18.04
CA ILE A 205 -3.06 15.18 17.36
C ILE A 205 -2.28 16.33 16.72
N ARG A 206 -2.65 16.71 15.50
CA ARG A 206 -2.12 17.88 14.80
C ARG A 206 -3.25 18.88 14.55
N GLU A 207 -2.96 20.15 14.81
CA GLU A 207 -3.87 21.24 14.51
C GLU A 207 -3.55 21.87 13.16
N PHE A 208 -4.58 22.34 12.46
CA PHE A 208 -4.43 23.13 11.24
C PHE A 208 -5.52 24.21 11.20
N LYS A 209 -5.12 25.46 10.92
CA LYS A 209 -6.06 26.57 10.73
C LYS A 209 -6.45 26.65 9.25
N ILE A 210 -7.74 26.52 8.98
CA ILE A 210 -8.32 26.65 7.65
C ILE A 210 -8.21 28.11 7.22
N ASN A 211 -7.52 28.37 6.12
CA ASN A 211 -7.45 29.69 5.48
C ASN A 211 -7.64 29.50 3.97
N TYR A 212 -8.37 30.41 3.34
CA TYR A 212 -8.57 30.51 1.90
C TYR A 212 -8.93 31.94 1.54
#